data_AF-A0A965R1Z4-F1
#
_entry.id   AF-A0A965R1Z4-F1
#
_cell.length_a   1.000
_cell.length_b   1.000
_cell.length_c   1.000
_cell.angle_alpha   90.00
_cell.angle_beta   90.00
_cell.angle_gamma   90.00
#
_symmetry.space_group_name_H-M   'P 1'
#
loop_
_entity.id
_entity.type
_entity.pdbx_description
1 polymer ?
#
loop_
_entity_poly.entity_id
_entity_poly.type
_entity_poly.pdbx_seq_one_letter_code
_entity_poly.pdbx_strand_id
1 'polypeptide(L)'
;MISACQKNESTTKTPFTNAAVKSIFDSKCASCHAASGSSSGEWFYDPTDYNTSIKNSIHDIYETVYVKKSMPQGTSLSASDLQAFKSWYDAGYPSN
;
A
#
# COMPACT_ATOMS: atom_id res chain seq x y z
N MET A 1 -1.45 -45.85 3.14
CA MET A 1 -0.58 -44.76 3.66
C MET A 1 -1.02 -43.48 2.98
N ILE A 2 -1.58 -42.53 3.73
CA ILE A 2 -2.25 -41.33 3.22
C ILE A 2 -1.20 -40.40 2.58
N SER A 3 -1.48 -39.92 1.36
CA SER A 3 -0.66 -38.95 0.62
C SER A 3 -0.43 -37.70 1.46
N ALA A 4 0.85 -37.36 1.68
CA ALA A 4 1.22 -36.14 2.37
C ALA A 4 1.02 -34.91 1.46
N CYS A 5 0.37 -33.90 2.05
CA CYS A 5 0.44 -32.48 1.75
C CYS A 5 1.89 -32.04 1.42
N GLN A 6 2.18 -31.02 0.62
CA GLN A 6 1.63 -29.66 0.64
C GLN A 6 1.83 -29.04 -0.75
N LYS A 7 0.86 -28.23 -1.18
CA LYS A 7 1.02 -27.34 -2.33
C LYS A 7 2.13 -26.35 -2.01
N ASN A 8 3.17 -26.41 -2.80
CA ASN A 8 4.21 -25.41 -2.96
C ASN A 8 3.56 -24.14 -3.55
N GLU A 9 2.94 -23.31 -2.71
CA GLU A 9 2.62 -21.93 -3.07
C GLU A 9 3.92 -21.14 -3.11
N SER A 10 4.48 -20.98 -4.31
CA SER A 10 5.23 -19.76 -4.60
C SER A 10 4.24 -18.60 -4.49
N THR A 11 4.19 -17.95 -3.33
CA THR A 11 3.54 -16.65 -3.19
C THR A 11 4.24 -15.70 -4.14
N THR A 12 3.76 -15.64 -5.38
CA THR A 12 4.31 -14.79 -6.42
C THR A 12 3.91 -13.38 -6.02
N LYS A 13 4.87 -12.64 -5.46
CA LYS A 13 4.68 -11.24 -5.12
C LYS A 13 4.19 -10.50 -6.36
N THR A 14 3.06 -9.80 -6.22
CA THR A 14 2.54 -8.97 -7.32
C THR A 14 3.14 -7.58 -7.19
N PRO A 15 3.87 -7.06 -8.19
CA PRO A 15 4.44 -5.73 -8.10
C PRO A 15 3.34 -4.66 -8.19
N PHE A 16 3.53 -3.57 -7.47
CA PHE A 16 2.74 -2.35 -7.60
C PHE A 16 3.34 -1.45 -8.67
N THR A 17 2.60 -1.28 -9.77
CA THR A 17 3.02 -0.63 -11.01
C THR A 17 2.14 0.56 -11.44
N ASN A 18 1.04 0.85 -10.73
CA ASN A 18 0.22 2.03 -10.98
C ASN A 18 1.03 3.32 -10.78
N ALA A 19 1.51 3.92 -11.87
CA ALA A 19 2.54 4.96 -11.81
C ALA A 19 2.11 6.21 -11.01
N ALA A 20 0.85 6.65 -11.16
CA ALA A 20 0.34 7.83 -10.50
C ALA A 20 0.31 7.65 -8.97
N VAL A 21 -0.27 6.54 -8.51
CA VAL A 21 -0.44 6.28 -7.08
C VAL A 21 0.86 5.80 -6.46
N LYS A 22 1.64 4.99 -7.18
CA LYS A 22 2.96 4.58 -6.72
C LYS A 22 3.86 5.78 -6.45
N SER A 23 3.81 6.82 -7.28
CA SER A 23 4.58 8.06 -7.04
C SER A 23 4.16 8.74 -5.74
N ILE A 24 2.87 8.72 -5.39
CA ILE A 24 2.37 9.24 -4.11
C ILE A 24 2.91 8.41 -2.94
N PHE A 25 2.77 7.08 -3.00
CA PHE A 25 3.24 6.17 -1.95
C PHE A 25 4.76 6.28 -1.75
N ASP A 26 5.53 6.27 -2.84
CA ASP A 26 6.99 6.41 -2.79
C ASP A 26 7.42 7.75 -2.19
N SER A 27 6.74 8.85 -2.55
CA SER A 27 7.15 10.20 -2.14
C SER A 27 6.63 10.62 -0.77
N LYS A 28 5.48 10.09 -0.33
CA LYS A 28 4.76 10.56 0.87
C LYS A 28 4.67 9.52 1.98
N CYS A 29 4.84 8.24 1.67
CA CYS A 29 4.63 7.14 2.61
C CYS A 29 5.93 6.38 2.91
N ALA A 30 6.75 6.13 1.89
CA ALA A 30 7.92 5.27 2.00
C ALA A 30 8.95 5.74 3.04
N SER A 31 9.09 7.06 3.27
CA SER A 31 10.03 7.59 4.27
C SER A 31 9.79 7.06 5.69
N CYS A 32 8.54 6.74 6.03
CA CYS A 32 8.15 6.24 7.35
C CYS A 32 7.75 4.76 7.32
N HIS A 33 7.21 4.27 6.21
CA HIS A 33 6.61 2.93 6.11
C HIS A 33 7.45 1.91 5.32
N ALA A 34 8.52 2.31 4.62
CA ALA A 34 9.44 1.36 3.98
C ALA A 34 10.38 0.69 5.02
N ALA A 35 11.24 -0.22 4.57
CA ALA A 35 12.02 -1.10 5.45
C ALA A 35 12.87 -0.38 6.51
N SER A 36 13.39 0.80 6.19
CA SER A 36 14.19 1.63 7.10
C SER A 36 13.39 2.76 7.75
N GLY A 37 12.08 2.83 7.53
CA GLY A 37 11.22 3.88 8.07
C GLY A 37 10.85 3.63 9.52
N SER A 38 10.70 4.71 10.30
CA SER A 38 10.44 4.66 11.74
C SER A 38 9.07 4.04 12.12
N SER A 39 8.17 3.87 11.15
CA SER A 39 6.80 3.37 11.35
C SER A 39 6.49 2.16 10.47
N SER A 40 7.52 1.43 10.02
CA SER A 40 7.36 0.21 9.21
C SER A 40 6.64 -0.92 9.96
N GLY A 41 6.62 -0.89 11.30
CA GLY A 41 5.88 -1.84 12.13
C GLY A 41 4.36 -1.64 12.17
N GLU A 42 3.87 -0.42 11.92
CA GLU A 42 2.42 -0.14 11.88
C GLU A 42 1.83 -0.53 10.53
N TRP A 43 2.56 -0.19 9.47
CA TRP A 43 2.28 -0.61 8.12
C TRP A 43 3.59 -0.62 7.34
N PHE A 44 3.88 -1.75 6.68
CA PHE A 44 5.07 -1.93 5.87
C PHE A 44 4.75 -1.76 4.39
N TYR A 45 5.28 -0.70 3.79
CA TYR A 45 5.18 -0.43 2.35
C TYR A 45 6.28 -1.17 1.57
N ASP A 46 5.88 -2.15 0.77
CA ASP A 46 6.70 -2.92 -0.17
C ASP A 46 6.03 -2.90 -1.55
N PRO A 47 6.51 -2.07 -2.50
CA PRO A 47 5.96 -2.02 -3.85
C PRO A 47 6.23 -3.30 -4.66
N THR A 48 7.07 -4.22 -4.18
CA THR A 48 7.27 -5.52 -4.84
C THR A 48 6.18 -6.53 -4.49
N ASP A 49 5.46 -6.33 -3.38
CA ASP A 49 4.39 -7.21 -2.89
C ASP A 49 3.10 -6.44 -2.57
N TYR A 50 2.45 -5.95 -3.62
CA TYR A 50 1.19 -5.21 -3.56
C TYR A 50 0.11 -5.92 -2.75
N ASN A 51 -0.06 -7.24 -2.89
CA ASN A 51 -1.16 -7.95 -2.24
C ASN A 51 -1.01 -7.91 -0.71
N THR A 52 0.19 -8.24 -0.21
CA THR A 52 0.43 -8.31 1.24
C THR A 52 0.63 -6.93 1.85
N SER A 53 1.38 -6.06 1.17
CA SER A 53 1.74 -4.75 1.70
C SER A 53 0.63 -3.72 1.56
N ILE A 54 0.01 -3.60 0.39
CA ILE A 54 -0.87 -2.46 0.10
C ILE A 54 -2.33 -2.89 0.17
N LYS A 55 -2.70 -3.94 -0.56
CA LYS A 55 -4.09 -4.38 -0.71
C LYS A 55 -4.70 -4.86 0.61
N ASN A 56 -3.97 -5.67 1.39
CA ASN A 56 -4.48 -6.17 2.66
C ASN A 56 -4.70 -5.06 3.71
N SER A 57 -3.94 -3.96 3.62
CA SER A 57 -4.05 -2.81 4.53
C SER A 57 -4.85 -1.64 3.94
N ILE A 58 -5.45 -1.80 2.75
CA ILE A 58 -5.97 -0.67 1.99
C ILE A 58 -7.10 0.08 2.70
N HIS A 59 -7.90 -0.62 3.50
CA HIS A 59 -8.98 -0.02 4.28
C HIS A 59 -8.43 0.95 5.33
N ASP A 60 -7.40 0.55 6.09
CA ASP A 60 -6.79 1.37 7.14
C ASP A 60 -6.00 2.54 6.55
N ILE A 61 -5.31 2.30 5.42
CA ILE A 61 -4.64 3.35 4.67
C ILE A 61 -5.66 4.39 4.19
N TYR A 62 -6.78 3.96 3.59
CA TYR A 62 -7.82 4.89 3.15
C TYR A 62 -8.45 5.68 4.31
N GLU A 63 -8.76 5.00 5.42
CA GLU A 63 -9.32 5.64 6.61
C GLU A 63 -8.39 6.72 7.17
N THR A 64 -7.08 6.43 7.26
CA THR A 64 -6.10 7.37 7.82
C THR A 64 -5.76 8.51 6.85
N VAL A 65 -5.67 8.22 5.55
CA VAL A 65 -5.27 9.19 4.50
C VAL A 65 -6.44 10.06 4.04
N TYR A 66 -7.58 9.48 3.73
CA TYR A 66 -8.69 10.19 3.09
C TYR A 66 -9.76 10.66 4.09
N VAL A 67 -10.14 9.81 5.04
CA VAL A 67 -11.20 10.13 6.02
C VAL A 67 -10.65 11.01 7.14
N LYS A 68 -9.63 10.51 7.88
CA LYS A 68 -9.03 11.21 9.01
C LYS A 68 -8.02 12.27 8.60
N LYS A 69 -7.38 12.11 7.44
CA LYS A 69 -6.30 12.99 6.94
C LYS A 69 -5.17 13.16 7.97
N SER A 70 -4.90 12.11 8.74
CA SER A 70 -3.86 12.09 9.78
C SER A 70 -2.49 11.67 9.25
N MET A 71 -2.45 11.18 8.00
CA MET A 71 -1.22 10.79 7.30
C MET A 71 -1.04 11.60 6.01
N PRO A 72 0.19 12.02 5.69
CA PRO A 72 1.43 11.76 6.44
C PRO A 72 1.57 12.66 7.68
N GLN A 73 2.21 12.17 8.75
CA GLN A 73 2.40 12.96 9.98
C GLN A 73 3.23 14.22 9.74
N GLY A 74 2.80 15.35 10.31
CA GLY A 74 3.49 16.63 10.19
C GLY A 74 3.39 17.30 8.81
N THR A 75 2.74 16.65 7.84
CA THR A 75 2.49 17.20 6.51
C THR A 75 1.06 16.85 6.07
N SER A 76 0.72 17.11 4.81
CA SER A 76 -0.55 16.66 4.24
C SER A 76 -0.35 16.37 2.75
N LEU A 77 -1.19 15.49 2.22
CA LEU A 77 -1.33 15.30 0.77
C LEU A 77 -1.98 16.53 0.15
N SER A 78 -1.55 16.88 -1.07
CA SER A 78 -2.22 17.94 -1.82
C SER A 78 -3.63 17.51 -2.21
N ALA A 79 -4.49 18.46 -2.59
CA ALA A 79 -5.83 18.15 -3.08
C ALA A 79 -5.79 17.22 -4.31
N SER A 80 -4.82 17.44 -5.21
CA SER A 80 -4.59 16.61 -6.38
C SER A 80 -4.15 15.19 -6.01
N ASP A 81 -3.24 15.04 -5.03
CA ASP A 81 -2.81 13.71 -4.57
C ASP A 81 -3.96 12.95 -3.91
N LEU A 82 -4.75 13.62 -3.05
CA LEU A 82 -5.94 13.03 -2.43
C LEU A 82 -6.97 12.58 -3.46
N GLN A 83 -7.19 13.39 -4.51
CA GLN A 83 -8.11 13.02 -5.58
C GLN A 83 -7.60 11.83 -6.41
N ALA A 84 -6.30 11.79 -6.72
CA ALA A 84 -5.69 10.66 -7.43
C ALA A 84 -5.78 9.37 -6.59
N PHE A 85 -5.43 9.45 -5.30
CA PHE A 85 -5.56 8.34 -4.35
C PHE A 85 -7.02 7.85 -4.25
N LYS A 86 -7.98 8.76 -4.10
CA LYS A 86 -9.41 8.40 -4.03
C LYS A 86 -9.90 7.75 -5.31
N SER A 87 -9.54 8.30 -6.47
CA SER A 87 -9.96 7.75 -7.77
C SER A 87 -9.42 6.33 -7.99
N TRP A 88 -8.17 6.10 -7.58
CA TRP A 88 -7.58 4.76 -7.60
C TRP A 88 -8.28 3.81 -6.63
N TYR A 89 -8.59 4.25 -5.41
CA TYR A 89 -9.34 3.45 -4.44
C TYR A 89 -10.73 3.07 -4.99
N ASP A 90 -11.47 4.05 -5.52
CA ASP A 90 -12.80 3.85 -6.08
C ASP A 90 -12.79 2.90 -7.31
N ALA A 91 -11.69 2.86 -8.05
CA ALA A 91 -11.46 1.92 -9.16
C ALA A 91 -11.15 0.48 -8.71
N GLY A 92 -11.21 0.19 -7.40
CA GLY A 92 -10.84 -1.11 -6.85
C GLY A 92 -9.35 -1.27 -6.61
N TYR A 93 -8.63 -0.15 -6.42
CA TYR A 93 -7.22 -0.07 -6.04
C TYR A 93 -6.30 -0.96 -6.88
N PRO A 94 -6.39 -0.95 -8.23
CA PRO A 94 -5.63 -1.87 -9.09
C PRO A 94 -4.12 -1.74 -8.91
N SER A 95 -3.39 -2.83 -9.13
CA SER A 95 -1.92 -2.82 -9.00
C SER A 95 -1.19 -2.22 -10.20
N ASN A 96 -1.88 -1.89 -11.30
CA ASN A 96 -1.32 -1.46 -12.60
C ASN A 96 -1.73 -0.05 -13.01
#